data_AF-A0A7Y3GK61-F1
#
_entry.id   AF-A0A7Y3GK61-F1
#
_cell.length_a   1.000
_cell.length_b   1.000
_cell.length_c   1.000
_cell.angle_alpha   90.00
_cell.angle_beta   90.00
_cell.angle_gamma   90.00
#
_symmetry.space_group_name_H-M   'P 1'
#
loop_
_entity.id
_entity.type
_entity.pdbx_description
1 polymer ?
#
loop_
_entity_poly.entity_id
_entity_poly.type
_entity_poly.pdbx_seq_one_letter_code
_entity_poly.pdbx_strand_id
1 'polypeptide(L)' 'MKAIAFNGSARKDGNTAIMTRWVFDELGKEGIETELYQMKGKQI' A
#
# COMPACT_ATOMS: atom_id res chain seq x y z
N MET A 1 -10.98 2.76 11.65
CA MET A 1 -9.98 3.74 11.12
C MET A 1 -9.57 3.28 9.73
N LYS A 2 -9.12 4.18 8.84
CA LYS A 2 -8.63 3.81 7.50
C LYS A 2 -7.24 4.38 7.24
N ALA A 3 -6.34 3.55 6.73
CA ALA A 3 -4.98 3.92 6.32
C ALA A 3 -4.81 3.73 4.81
N ILE A 4 -4.29 4.75 4.13
CA ILE A 4 -4.01 4.70 2.68
C ILE A 4 -2.51 4.85 2.48
N ALA A 5 -1.89 3.87 1.80
CA ALA A 5 -0.49 3.94 1.42
C ALA A 5 -0.34 4.36 -0.04
N PHE A 6 0.46 5.39 -0.29
CA PHE A 6 0.84 5.83 -1.62
C PHE A 6 2.19 5.22 -1.99
N ASN A 7 2.20 4.25 -2.89
CA ASN A 7 3.41 3.60 -3.36
C ASN A 7 4.00 4.32 -4.57
N GLY A 8 5.09 5.06 -4.34
CA GLY A 8 5.86 5.77 -5.37
C GLY A 8 6.86 4.90 -6.14
N SER A 9 6.93 3.59 -5.89
CA SER A 9 7.87 2.72 -6.59
C SER A 9 7.63 2.69 -8.10
N ALA A 10 8.69 2.77 -8.89
CA ALA A 10 8.65 2.64 -10.34
C ALA A 10 8.20 1.24 -10.81
N ARG A 11 8.12 0.25 -9.91
CA ARG A 11 7.63 -1.11 -10.20
C ARG A 11 6.28 -1.32 -9.54
N LYS A 12 5.25 -1.45 -10.37
CA LYS A 12 3.90 -1.84 -9.95
C LYS A 12 3.99 -3.22 -9.33
N ASP A 13 3.40 -3.36 -8.15
CA ASP A 13 3.41 -4.61 -7.38
C ASP A 13 4.82 -5.17 -7.07
N GLY A 14 5.86 -4.32 -7.10
CA GLY A 14 7.22 -4.69 -6.70
C GLY A 14 7.40 -4.77 -5.18
N ASN A 15 8.65 -4.94 -4.75
CA ASN A 15 8.99 -5.17 -3.33
C ASN A 15 8.37 -4.16 -2.36
N THR A 16 8.32 -2.87 -2.72
CA THR A 16 7.66 -1.85 -1.89
C THR A 16 6.19 -2.19 -1.64
N ALA A 17 5.43 -2.57 -2.66
CA ALA A 17 4.03 -2.97 -2.51
C ALA A 17 3.88 -4.24 -1.67
N ILE A 18 4.80 -5.20 -1.82
CA ILE A 18 4.81 -6.46 -1.05
C ILE A 18 5.03 -6.16 0.44
N MET A 19 6.04 -5.36 0.77
CA MET A 19 6.31 -4.97 2.16
C MET A 19 5.17 -4.13 2.75
N THR A 20 4.57 -3.24 1.96
CA THR A 20 3.38 -2.48 2.41
C THR A 20 2.21 -3.42 2.76
N ARG A 21 1.99 -4.48 1.97
CA ARG A 21 0.97 -5.48 2.28
C ARG A 21 1.25 -6.23 3.58
N TRP A 22 2.51 -6.55 3.88
CA TRP A 22 2.86 -7.12 5.19
C TRP A 22 2.50 -6.20 6.36
N VAL A 23 2.67 -4.88 6.21
CA VAL A 23 2.21 -3.91 7.22
C VAL A 23 0.68 -3.88 7.28
N PHE A 24 0.00 -3.97 6.14
CA PHE A 24 -1.46 -4.01 6.09
C PHE A 24 -2.05 -5.22 6.81
N ASP A 25 -1.37 -6.38 6.77
CA ASP A 25 -1.81 -7.57 7.49
C ASP A 25 -1.84 -7.33 9.01
N GLU A 26 -0.85 -6.64 9.57
CA GLU A 26 -0.84 -6.26 11.00
C GLU A 26 -1.90 -5.20 11.32
N LEU A 27 -2.05 -4.18 10.47
CA LEU A 27 -3.10 -3.15 10.65
C LEU A 27 -4.51 -3.77 10.57
N GLY A 28 -4.70 -4.78 9.72
CA GLY A 28 -5.95 -5.50 9.57
C GLY A 28 -6.35 -6.26 10.85
N LYS A 29 -5.38 -6.81 11.60
CA LYS A 29 -5.64 -7.46 12.91
C LYS A 29 -6.21 -6.49 13.94
N GLU A 30 -5.85 -5.22 13.85
CA GLU A 30 -6.36 -4.13 14.70
C GLU A 30 -7.69 -3.53 14.18
N GLY A 31 -8.29 -4.11 13.13
CA GLY A 31 -9.53 -3.63 12.54
C GLY A 31 -9.38 -2.32 11.74
N ILE A 32 -8.17 -2.02 11.26
CA ILE A 32 -7.89 -0.85 10.41
C ILE A 32 -8.08 -1.25 8.94
N GLU A 33 -8.96 -0.55 8.23
CA GLU A 33 -9.12 -0.71 6.79
C GLU A 33 -7.88 -0.16 6.07
N THR A 34 -7.38 -0.90 5.07
CA THR A 34 -6.16 -0.51 4.34
C THR A 34 -6.41 -0.43 2.85
N GLU A 35 -5.76 0.55 2.20
CA GLU A 35 -5.84 0.76 0.75
C GLU A 35 -4.45 1.11 0.19
N LEU A 36 -4.07 0.48 -0.93
CA LEU A 36 -2.79 0.74 -1.61
C LEU A 36 -3.02 1.49 -2.92
N TYR A 37 -2.60 2.76 -2.98
CA TYR A 37 -2.57 3.54 -4.22
C TYR A 37 -1.19 3.44 -4.89
N GLN A 38 -1.12 2.86 -6.08
CA GLN A 38 0.13 2.69 -6.84
C GLN A 38 0.30 3.84 -7.84
N MET A 39 1.34 4.65 -7.66
CA MET A 39 1.58 5.87 -8.44
C MET A 39 2.23 5.60 -9.81
N LYS A 40 2.81 4.42 -10.03
CA LYS A 40 3.49 4.09 -11.30
C LYS A 40 2.58 4.33 -12.50
N GLY A 41 3.04 5.15 -13.44
CA GLY A 41 2.38 5.39 -14.72
C GLY A 41 1.11 6.25 -14.61
N LYS A 42 0.87 6.87 -13.46
CA LYS A 42 -0.17 7.88 -13.27
C LYS A 42 0.41 9.26 -13.55
N GLN A 43 -0.35 10.10 -14.23
CA GLN A 43 -0.14 11.55 -14.15
C GLN A 43 -0.66 12.01 -12.79
N ILE A 44 0.13 12.81 -12.10
CA ILE A 44 -0.09 13.28 -10.73
C ILE A 44 0.07 14.78 -10.74
#